data_AF-A0A3D3ZAH8-F1
#
_entry.id   AF-A0A3D3ZAH8-F1
#
_cell.length_a   1.000
_cell.length_b   1.000
_cell.length_c   1.000
_cell.angle_alpha   90.00
_cell.angle_beta   90.00
_cell.angle_gamma   90.00
#
_symmetry.space_group_name_H-M   'P 1'
#
loop_
_entity.id
_entity.type
_entity.pdbx_description
1 polymer ?
#
loop_
_entity_poly.entity_id
_entity_poly.type
_entity_poly.pdbx_seq_one_letter_code
_entity_poly.pdbx_strand_id
1 'polypeptide(L)' 'MENCAIEDRVVRYWTIRSHDFGAVRKNELGSVMGRRWQEELEARLPAKMPLNILDVGTGTGFFAILMAQLG' A
#
# COMPACT_ATOMS: atom_id res chain seq x y z
N MET A 1 25.54 14.57 10.40
CA MET A 1 25.69 13.28 9.68
C MET A 1 25.03 12.18 10.51
N GLU A 2 23.75 12.35 10.88
CA GLU A 2 22.99 11.46 11.78
C GLU A 2 21.78 10.80 11.09
N ASN A 3 21.20 11.44 10.05
CA ASN A 3 20.03 10.91 9.35
C ASN A 3 20.27 9.56 8.63
N CYS A 4 21.50 9.29 8.18
CA CYS A 4 21.82 8.07 7.45
C CYS A 4 21.55 6.82 8.30
N ALA A 5 21.80 6.88 9.62
CA ALA A 5 21.66 5.72 10.49
C ALA A 5 20.20 5.27 10.69
N ILE A 6 19.23 6.19 10.70
CA ILE A 6 17.81 5.84 10.81
C ILE A 6 17.28 5.35 9.46
N GLU A 7 17.64 6.04 8.37
CA GLU A 7 17.25 5.64 7.02
C GLU A 7 17.74 4.23 6.69
N ASP A 8 19.02 3.94 6.94
CA ASP A 8 19.62 2.61 6.72
C ASP A 8 18.92 1.51 7.52
N ARG A 9 18.50 1.81 8.75
CA ARG A 9 17.76 0.87 9.61
C ARG A 9 16.37 0.58 9.03
N VAL A 10 15.66 1.60 8.57
CA VAL A 10 14.32 1.47 7.97
C VAL A 10 14.40 0.69 6.66
N VAL A 11 15.35 1.04 5.80
CA VAL A 11 15.59 0.36 4.52
C VAL A 11 15.89 -1.12 4.78
N ARG A 12 16.88 -1.43 5.63
CA ARG A 12 17.27 -2.81 5.93
C ARG A 12 16.11 -3.65 6.46
N TYR A 13 15.32 -3.09 7.37
CA TYR A 13 14.18 -3.77 7.94
C TYR A 13 13.15 -4.14 6.86
N TRP A 14 12.78 -3.18 6.00
CA TRP A 14 11.80 -3.43 4.95
C TRP A 14 12.34 -4.31 3.82
N THR A 15 13.64 -4.24 3.50
CA THR A 15 14.28 -5.19 2.57
C THR A 15 14.06 -6.62 3.03
N ILE A 16 14.32 -6.92 4.31
CA ILE A 16 14.16 -8.27 4.86
C ILE A 16 12.69 -8.67 4.99
N ARG A 17 11.84 -7.78 5.50
CA ARG A 17 10.44 -8.09 5.85
C ARG A 17 9.49 -8.13 4.65
N SER A 18 9.84 -7.46 3.55
CA SER A 18 8.94 -7.24 2.40
C SER A 18 8.32 -8.53 1.84
N HIS A 19 9.07 -9.63 1.81
CA HIS A 19 8.59 -10.92 1.30
C HIS A 19 7.39 -11.44 2.10
N ASP A 20 7.57 -11.65 3.40
CA ASP A 20 6.52 -12.22 4.26
C ASP A 20 5.36 -11.24 4.44
N PHE A 21 5.67 -9.94 4.50
CA PHE A 21 4.65 -8.91 4.49
C PHE A 21 3.81 -8.96 3.21
N GLY A 22 4.44 -9.17 2.06
CA GLY A 22 3.76 -9.30 0.76
C GLY A 22 2.84 -10.50 0.70
N ALA A 23 3.25 -11.65 1.25
CA ALA A 23 2.40 -12.83 1.34
C ALA A 23 1.12 -12.56 2.14
N VAL A 24 1.25 -11.88 3.30
CA VAL A 24 0.09 -11.48 4.11
C VAL A 24 -0.80 -10.48 3.36
N ARG A 25 -0.23 -9.43 2.77
CA ARG A 25 -0.99 -8.42 2.01
C ARG A 25 -1.74 -9.03 0.83
N LYS A 26 -1.12 -9.97 0.12
CA LYS A 26 -1.74 -10.70 -1.00
C LYS A 26 -2.97 -11.48 -0.55
N ASN A 27 -2.89 -12.17 0.60
CA ASN A 27 -4.03 -12.90 1.15
C ASN A 27 -5.17 -11.96 1.61
N GLU A 28 -4.82 -10.74 2.05
CA GLU A 28 -5.82 -9.76 2.47
C GLU A 28 -6.61 -9.14 1.30
N LEU A 29 -6.07 -9.10 0.07
CA LEU A 29 -6.72 -8.48 -1.10
C LEU A 29 -8.12 -9.05 -1.36
N GLY A 30 -8.28 -10.37 -1.26
CA GLY A 30 -9.56 -11.06 -1.44
C GLY A 30 -10.37 -11.23 -0.15
N SER A 31 -9.90 -10.68 0.97
CA SER A 31 -10.51 -10.89 2.28
C SER A 31 -11.50 -9.77 2.64
N VAL A 32 -12.22 -9.96 3.75
CA VAL A 32 -13.04 -8.90 4.37
C VAL A 32 -12.21 -7.65 4.68
N MET A 33 -10.92 -7.79 5.00
CA MET A 33 -10.05 -6.65 5.27
C MET A 33 -9.79 -5.83 3.99
N GLY A 34 -9.53 -6.48 2.86
CA GLY A 34 -9.38 -5.82 1.56
C GLY A 34 -10.61 -5.01 1.19
N ARG A 35 -11.80 -5.60 1.37
CA ARG A 35 -13.07 -4.91 1.13
C ARG A 35 -13.26 -3.68 2.01
N ARG A 36 -12.97 -3.78 3.32
CA ARG A 36 -13.08 -2.63 4.24
C ARG A 36 -12.18 -1.48 3.81
N TRP A 37 -10.94 -1.77 3.41
CA TRP A 37 -10.05 -0.74 2.91
C TRP A 37 -10.56 -0.10 1.62
N GLN A 38 -11.09 -0.90 0.69
CA GLN A 38 -11.70 -0.39 -0.53
C GLN A 38 -12.87 0.56 -0.23
N GLU A 39 -13.80 0.16 0.64
CA GLU A 39 -14.95 0.99 1.05
C GLU A 39 -14.51 2.31 1.69
N GLU A 40 -13.49 2.28 2.57
CA GLU A 40 -12.97 3.49 3.20
C GLU A 40 -12.26 4.44 2.20
N LEU A 41 -11.58 3.89 1.18
CA LEU A 41 -10.96 4.67 0.13
C LEU A 41 -12.02 5.31 -0.78
N GLU A 42 -12.98 4.51 -1.27
CA GLU A 42 -14.06 4.98 -2.15
C GLU A 42 -14.90 6.08 -1.49
N ALA A 43 -15.14 5.99 -0.17
CA ALA A 43 -15.89 7.01 0.58
C ALA A 43 -15.20 8.38 0.66
N ARG A 44 -13.89 8.46 0.42
CA ARG A 44 -13.08 9.69 0.54
C ARG A 44 -12.50 10.17 -0.78
N LEU A 45 -12.40 9.31 -1.77
CA LEU A 45 -11.89 9.68 -3.08
C LEU A 45 -12.90 10.59 -3.82
N PRO A 46 -12.42 11.52 -4.65
CA PRO A 46 -13.30 12.33 -5.47
C PRO A 46 -14.12 11.45 -6.42
N ALA A 47 -15.40 11.78 -6.61
CA ALA A 47 -16.27 11.07 -7.56
C ALA A 47 -15.89 11.30 -9.05
N LYS A 48 -14.90 12.17 -9.32
CA LYS A 48 -14.43 12.44 -10.68
C LYS A 48 -13.49 11.33 -11.13
N MET A 49 -13.80 10.71 -12.26
CA MET A 49 -13.05 9.59 -12.83
C MET A 49 -12.54 9.93 -14.25
N PRO A 50 -11.41 9.35 -14.71
CA PRO A 50 -10.48 8.54 -13.91
C PRO A 50 -9.66 9.42 -12.96
N LEU A 51 -9.19 8.82 -11.86
CA LEU A 51 -8.24 9.45 -10.96
C LEU A 51 -6.81 9.18 -11.45
N ASN A 52 -5.89 10.10 -11.14
CA ASN A 52 -4.46 9.86 -11.30
C ASN A 52 -3.83 9.87 -9.91
N ILE A 53 -3.45 8.69 -9.41
CA ILE A 53 -3.11 8.47 -8.00
C ILE A 53 -1.61 8.16 -7.86
N LEU A 54 -0.95 8.83 -6.91
CA LEU A 54 0.41 8.52 -6.48
C LEU A 54 0.39 7.81 -5.12
N ASP A 55 0.81 6.54 -5.09
CA ASP A 55 0.96 5.75 -3.86
C ASP A 55 2.41 5.81 -3.36
N VAL A 56 2.68 6.74 -2.44
CA VAL A 56 4.03 6.95 -1.87
C VAL A 56 4.31 5.90 -0.80
N GLY A 57 5.43 5.18 -0.94
CA GLY A 57 5.76 4.08 -0.02
C GLY A 57 4.89 2.84 -0.26
N THR A 58 4.49 2.61 -1.52
CA THR A 58 3.59 1.52 -1.95
C THR A 58 3.96 0.11 -1.44
N GLY A 59 5.23 -0.11 -1.09
CA GLY A 59 5.71 -1.37 -0.54
C GLY A 59 5.41 -2.52 -1.50
N THR A 60 4.57 -3.47 -1.06
CA THR A 60 4.17 -4.63 -1.87
C THR A 60 2.95 -4.38 -2.76
N GLY A 61 2.51 -3.12 -2.89
CA GLY A 61 1.47 -2.70 -3.83
C GLY A 61 0.03 -2.92 -3.38
N PHE A 62 -0.25 -3.14 -2.08
CA PHE A 62 -1.59 -3.48 -1.61
C PHE A 62 -2.64 -2.42 -1.99
N PHE A 63 -2.41 -1.15 -1.65
CA PHE A 63 -3.33 -0.08 -1.99
C PHE A 63 -3.29 0.26 -3.48
N ALA A 64 -2.13 0.23 -4.13
CA ALA A 64 -2.04 0.36 -5.58
C ALA A 64 -2.93 -0.64 -6.31
N ILE A 65 -2.99 -1.92 -5.88
CA ILE A 65 -3.86 -2.94 -6.48
C ILE A 65 -5.34 -2.66 -6.21
N LEU A 66 -5.70 -2.27 -4.97
CA LEU A 66 -7.09 -1.92 -4.65
C LEU A 66 -7.57 -0.71 -5.47
N MET A 67 -6.74 0.32 -5.57
CA MET A 67 -7.08 1.57 -6.27
C MET A 67 -6.96 1.45 -7.79
N ALA A 68 -6.21 0.50 -8.34
CA ALA A 68 -6.14 0.26 -9.79
C ALA A 68 -7.51 -0.08 -10.41
N GLN A 69 -8.47 -0.56 -9.59
CA GLN A 69 -9.85 -0.80 -10.03
C GLN A 69 -10.66 0.49 -10.16
N LEU A 70 -10.16 1.59 -9.58
CA LEU A 70 -10.80 2.91 -9.51
C LEU A 70 -10.25 3.89 -10.58
N GLY A 71 -9.51 3.41 -11.59
CA GLY A 71 -9.03 4.22 -12.71
C GLY A 71 -7.52 4.37 -12.78
#